data_AF-A0A261BBQ8-F1
#
_entry.id   AF-A0A261BBQ8-F1
#
_cell.length_a   1.000
_cell.length_b   1.000
_cell.length_c   1.000
_cell.angle_alpha   90.00
_cell.angle_beta   90.00
_cell.angle_gamma   90.00
#
_symmetry.space_group_name_H-M   'P 1'
#
loop_
_entity.id
_entity.type
_entity.pdbx_description
1 polymer ?
#
loop_
_entity_poly.entity_id
_entity_poly.type
_entity_poly.pdbx_seq_one_letter_code
_entity_poly.pdbx_strand_id
1 'polypeptide(L)'
;MIPLLADFKLDNDILYMIPHALIGGLFLLSVFPRISEALRLKFQISAHLVLSLLFFFAAPFFLKATIKGHFTNVHGFIQAFCASLHVGAGFFMWKTQKLGKPERSVIFSRLLSSLICLIFRLFAYMHISVKSAKGLELSNQYLYCVAFTDGLWFFSEVIRMYRTTKTNQDEIEAMVKRTTLWVEGKGSFYIENAFYLDAGVTLVYAIIHISFPQHVLSLILKPDVKLDSHHYLWCRLYGALNLIPVITSMNARFYSPEMQTGYIASRLLSQCTVFMLNIYGHWLLMIYSPNHITAFMLSGFFTSFLFSAFHRIHKNYYGTEVEEEIYEDVVESDKKTD
;
A
#
# COMPACT_ATOMS: atom_id res chain seq x y z
N MET A 1 1.65 52.04 -19.78
CA MET A 1 2.76 51.06 -19.64
C MET A 1 2.70 50.54 -18.22
N ILE A 2 2.03 49.39 -18.01
CA ILE A 2 1.79 48.81 -16.69
C ILE A 2 3.02 47.99 -16.33
N PRO A 3 3.72 48.26 -15.22
CA PRO A 3 4.73 47.34 -14.70
C PRO A 3 3.99 46.24 -13.95
N LEU A 4 3.54 45.22 -14.68
CA LEU A 4 2.91 44.03 -14.14
C LEU A 4 3.90 42.88 -14.29
N LEU A 5 4.91 42.83 -13.43
CA LEU A 5 5.81 41.67 -13.19
C LEU A 5 6.91 42.06 -12.19
N ALA A 6 6.53 42.46 -10.97
CA ALA A 6 7.47 42.59 -9.86
C ALA A 6 7.01 41.69 -8.71
N ASP A 7 7.86 40.71 -8.40
CA ASP A 7 7.91 39.93 -7.16
C ASP A 7 6.67 39.13 -6.74
N PHE A 8 6.39 38.05 -7.45
CA PHE A 8 5.75 36.88 -6.84
C PHE A 8 6.82 36.10 -6.06
N LYS A 9 7.25 36.62 -4.89
CA LYS A 9 7.95 35.78 -3.91
C LYS A 9 6.92 34.80 -3.34
N LEU A 10 6.90 33.58 -3.87
CA LEU A 10 6.14 32.50 -3.26
C LEU A 10 6.68 32.34 -1.84
N ASP A 11 5.86 32.66 -0.85
CA ASP A 11 6.26 32.57 0.55
C ASP A 11 6.73 31.14 0.83
N ASN A 12 7.91 30.97 1.43
CA ASN A 12 8.48 29.63 1.68
C ASN A 12 7.52 28.77 2.51
N ASP A 13 6.65 29.43 3.27
CA ASP A 13 5.57 28.86 4.04
C ASP A 13 4.44 28.22 3.22
N ILE A 14 4.38 28.36 1.89
CA ILE A 14 3.35 27.71 1.06
C ILE A 14 3.92 26.48 0.31
N LEU A 15 5.24 26.41 0.13
CA LEU A 15 5.90 25.35 -0.64
C LEU A 15 5.63 23.93 -0.10
N TYR A 16 5.44 23.79 1.22
CA TYR A 16 5.14 22.50 1.83
C TYR A 16 3.77 21.92 1.40
N MET A 17 2.83 22.77 0.99
CA MET A 17 1.50 22.34 0.55
C MET A 17 1.53 21.70 -0.83
N ILE A 18 2.50 22.04 -1.68
CA ILE A 18 2.58 21.57 -3.07
C ILE A 18 2.51 20.03 -3.17
N PRO A 19 3.37 19.25 -2.48
CA PRO A 19 3.31 17.79 -2.58
C PRO A 19 1.98 17.22 -2.07
N HIS A 20 1.40 17.80 -1.01
CA HIS A 20 0.12 17.37 -0.45
C HIS A 20 -1.04 17.67 -1.39
N ALA A 21 -1.10 18.89 -1.94
CA ALA A 21 -2.11 19.33 -2.89
C ALA A 21 -2.03 18.53 -4.20
N LEU A 22 -0.83 18.17 -4.66
CA LEU A 22 -0.64 17.30 -5.82
C LEU A 22 -1.30 15.93 -5.58
N ILE A 23 -0.99 15.26 -4.47
CA ILE A 23 -1.58 13.96 -4.12
C ILE A 23 -3.11 14.07 -3.98
N GLY A 24 -3.58 15.09 -3.26
CA GLY A 24 -4.99 15.36 -3.08
C GLY A 24 -5.73 15.61 -4.38
N GLY A 25 -5.12 16.39 -5.29
CA GLY A 25 -5.61 16.63 -6.63
C GLY A 25 -5.72 15.34 -7.44
N LEU A 26 -4.73 14.45 -7.37
CA LEU A 26 -4.78 13.14 -8.04
C LEU A 26 -5.93 12.27 -7.50
N PHE A 27 -6.13 12.21 -6.18
CA PHE A 27 -7.26 11.48 -5.60
C PHE A 27 -8.61 12.09 -5.99
N LEU A 28 -8.75 13.41 -6.04
CA LEU A 28 -9.98 14.06 -6.51
C LEU A 28 -10.26 13.80 -7.99
N LEU A 29 -9.23 13.91 -8.84
CA LEU A 29 -9.35 13.63 -10.28
C LEU A 29 -9.71 12.16 -10.55
N SER A 30 -9.29 11.24 -9.67
CA SER A 30 -9.65 9.82 -9.78
C SER A 30 -11.15 9.54 -9.66
N VAL A 31 -11.93 10.47 -9.12
CA VAL A 31 -13.38 10.31 -8.91
C VAL A 31 -14.22 11.36 -9.63
N PHE A 32 -13.59 12.27 -10.35
CA PHE A 32 -14.29 13.38 -10.99
C PHE A 32 -15.23 12.87 -12.12
N PRO A 33 -16.52 13.24 -12.10
CA PRO A 33 -17.53 12.63 -12.98
C PRO A 33 -17.32 12.91 -14.47
N ARG A 34 -16.66 14.02 -14.83
CA ARG A 34 -16.39 14.38 -16.23
C ARG A 34 -15.17 13.69 -16.84
N ILE A 35 -14.38 12.97 -16.04
CA ILE A 35 -13.17 12.27 -16.49
C ILE A 35 -13.54 10.83 -16.88
N SER A 36 -12.94 10.28 -17.93
CA SER A 36 -13.19 8.89 -18.36
C SER A 36 -12.67 7.88 -17.33
N GLU A 37 -13.27 6.69 -17.28
CA GLU A 37 -12.93 5.68 -16.26
C GLU A 37 -11.47 5.22 -16.36
N ALA A 38 -10.96 5.04 -17.58
CA ALA A 38 -9.55 4.69 -17.79
C ALA A 38 -8.59 5.77 -17.25
N LEU A 39 -8.95 7.04 -17.40
CA LEU A 39 -8.12 8.15 -16.93
C LEU A 39 -8.25 8.35 -15.41
N ARG A 40 -9.45 8.16 -14.85
CA ARG A 40 -9.68 8.10 -13.40
C ARG A 40 -8.81 7.06 -12.71
N LEU A 41 -8.73 5.86 -13.28
CA LEU A 41 -7.87 4.79 -12.76
C LEU A 41 -6.39 5.17 -12.81
N LYS A 42 -5.93 5.80 -13.91
CA LYS A 42 -4.56 6.32 -14.00
C LYS A 42 -4.27 7.36 -12.93
N PHE A 43 -5.20 8.28 -12.64
CA PHE A 43 -5.03 9.24 -11.55
C PHE A 43 -4.91 8.56 -10.18
N GLN A 44 -5.69 7.50 -9.92
CA GLN A 44 -5.57 6.72 -8.68
C GLN A 44 -4.20 6.02 -8.57
N ILE A 45 -3.75 5.37 -9.64
CA ILE A 45 -2.44 4.72 -9.69
C ILE A 45 -1.34 5.75 -9.45
N SER A 46 -1.41 6.89 -10.14
CA SER A 46 -0.46 8.00 -9.98
C SER A 46 -0.48 8.56 -8.55
N ALA A 47 -1.65 8.69 -7.91
CA ALA A 47 -1.74 9.16 -6.53
C ALA A 47 -0.93 8.27 -5.57
N HIS A 48 -1.11 6.94 -5.67
CA HIS A 48 -0.35 5.99 -4.86
C HIS A 48 1.13 5.95 -5.20
N LEU A 49 1.49 6.06 -6.48
CA LEU A 49 2.89 6.12 -6.90
C LEU A 49 3.59 7.36 -6.36
N VAL A 50 3.00 8.55 -6.58
CA VAL A 50 3.56 9.82 -6.10
C VAL A 50 3.67 9.83 -4.58
N LEU A 51 2.63 9.36 -3.87
CA LEU A 51 2.66 9.24 -2.41
C LEU A 51 3.78 8.31 -1.93
N SER A 52 3.97 7.16 -2.60
CA SER A 52 5.05 6.23 -2.27
C SER A 52 6.44 6.85 -2.48
N LEU A 53 6.64 7.54 -3.61
CA LEU A 53 7.91 8.22 -3.90
C LEU A 53 8.21 9.32 -2.89
N LEU A 54 7.21 10.10 -2.52
CA LEU A 54 7.34 11.14 -1.50
C LEU A 54 7.67 10.53 -0.13
N PHE A 55 7.08 9.38 0.20
CA PHE A 55 7.37 8.70 1.45
C PHE A 55 8.79 8.13 1.51
N PHE A 56 9.31 7.56 0.42
CA PHE A 56 10.67 7.00 0.36
C PHE A 56 11.76 8.07 0.32
N PHE A 57 11.61 9.05 -0.58
CA PHE A 57 12.74 9.88 -1.01
C PHE A 57 12.61 11.35 -0.62
N ALA A 58 11.40 11.82 -0.36
CA ALA A 58 11.13 13.24 -0.10
C ALA A 58 10.50 13.48 1.27
N ALA A 59 10.79 12.61 2.24
CA ALA A 59 10.31 12.75 3.61
C ALA A 59 10.54 14.15 4.21
N PRO A 60 11.70 14.83 4.01
CA PRO A 60 11.87 16.20 4.52
C PRO A 60 10.89 17.21 3.90
N PHE A 61 10.57 17.09 2.62
CA PHE A 61 9.64 18.00 1.93
C PHE A 61 8.17 17.72 2.29
N PHE A 62 7.88 16.47 2.65
CA PHE A 62 6.54 16.01 2.96
C PHE A 62 6.20 16.10 4.45
N LEU A 63 7.11 15.72 5.34
CA LEU A 63 6.87 15.62 6.80
C LEU A 63 7.31 16.84 7.60
N LYS A 64 8.43 17.48 7.22
CA LYS A 64 9.10 18.45 8.10
C LYS A 64 8.17 19.59 8.50
N ALA A 65 7.37 20.06 7.56
CA ALA A 65 6.38 21.11 7.79
C ALA A 65 5.28 20.71 8.79
N THR A 66 5.08 19.41 9.03
CA THR A 66 4.05 18.85 9.91
C THR A 66 4.51 18.65 11.36
N ILE A 67 5.80 18.89 11.62
CA ILE A 67 6.48 18.69 12.92
C ILE A 67 7.02 20.03 13.40
N LYS A 68 6.61 20.49 14.58
CA LYS A 68 7.32 21.54 15.33
C LYS A 68 8.31 20.81 16.24
N GLY A 69 9.60 20.91 15.91
CA GLY A 69 10.66 20.19 16.62
C GLY A 69 11.78 19.72 15.69
N HIS A 70 12.69 18.91 16.23
CA HIS A 70 13.85 18.43 15.49
C HIS A 70 13.47 17.24 14.58
N PHE A 71 13.24 17.50 13.30
CA PHE A 71 13.10 16.46 12.29
C PHE A 71 14.42 15.67 12.14
N THR A 72 14.35 14.34 12.23
CA THR A 72 15.50 13.44 12.06
C THR A 72 15.28 12.47 10.90
N ASN A 73 16.36 11.85 10.42
CA ASN A 73 16.26 10.80 9.39
C ASN A 73 15.42 9.60 9.84
N VAL A 74 15.28 9.37 11.15
CA VAL A 74 14.46 8.28 11.73
C VAL A 74 12.97 8.51 11.45
N HIS A 75 12.51 9.76 11.41
CA HIS A 75 11.13 10.09 11.04
C HIS A 75 10.82 9.65 9.61
N GLY A 76 11.68 10.05 8.67
CA GLY A 76 11.55 9.67 7.26
C GLY A 76 11.66 8.15 7.07
N PHE A 77 12.56 7.50 7.81
CA PHE A 77 12.73 6.06 7.78
C PHE A 77 11.47 5.30 8.21
N ILE A 78 10.86 5.67 9.35
CA ILE A 78 9.64 4.99 9.83
C ILE A 78 8.47 5.26 8.87
N GLN A 79 8.34 6.48 8.34
CA GLN A 79 7.32 6.76 7.32
C GLN A 79 7.48 5.89 6.07
N ALA A 80 8.71 5.63 5.62
CA ALA A 80 8.97 4.88 4.41
C ALA A 80 8.33 3.48 4.42
N PHE A 81 8.12 2.86 5.59
CA PHE A 81 7.39 1.59 5.68
C PHE A 81 5.95 1.69 5.16
N CYS A 82 5.28 2.83 5.34
CA CYS A 82 3.93 3.06 4.79
C CYS A 82 3.92 3.08 3.26
N ALA A 83 5.04 3.47 2.63
CA ALA A 83 5.15 3.54 1.18
C ALA A 83 5.03 2.14 0.53
N SER A 84 5.54 1.10 1.20
CA SER A 84 5.52 -0.27 0.69
C SER A 84 4.12 -0.76 0.31
N LEU A 85 3.09 -0.37 1.08
CA LEU A 85 1.71 -0.78 0.87
C LEU A 85 1.00 0.06 -0.19
N HIS A 86 1.39 1.33 -0.35
CA HIS A 86 0.95 2.16 -1.47
C HIS A 86 1.54 1.69 -2.80
N VAL A 87 2.81 1.27 -2.82
CA VAL A 87 3.43 0.62 -4.00
C VAL A 87 2.64 -0.63 -4.40
N GLY A 88 2.33 -1.51 -3.44
CA GLY A 88 1.54 -2.71 -3.69
C GLY A 88 0.15 -2.39 -4.22
N ALA A 89 -0.56 -1.44 -3.60
CA ALA A 89 -1.88 -1.02 -4.05
C ALA A 89 -1.86 -0.48 -5.49
N GLY A 90 -0.91 0.42 -5.80
CA GLY A 90 -0.73 0.99 -7.13
C GLY A 90 -0.38 -0.07 -8.17
N PHE A 91 0.55 -0.97 -7.85
CA PHE A 91 0.93 -2.09 -8.72
C PHE A 91 -0.25 -3.01 -9.01
N PHE A 92 -1.03 -3.37 -7.98
CA PHE A 92 -2.18 -4.24 -8.15
C PHE A 92 -3.23 -3.63 -9.07
N MET A 93 -3.54 -2.34 -8.89
CA MET A 93 -4.46 -1.61 -9.78
C MET A 93 -3.93 -1.52 -11.20
N TRP A 94 -2.63 -1.27 -11.38
CA TRP A 94 -2.01 -1.25 -12.70
C TRP A 94 -2.05 -2.60 -13.40
N LYS A 95 -1.77 -3.69 -12.66
CA LYS A 95 -1.77 -5.05 -13.21
C LYS A 95 -3.18 -5.52 -13.59
N THR A 96 -4.19 -5.12 -12.84
CA THR A 96 -5.58 -5.56 -13.04
C THR A 96 -6.44 -4.60 -13.84
N GLN A 97 -5.91 -3.46 -14.30
CA GLN A 97 -6.67 -2.42 -15.01
C GLN A 97 -7.41 -2.90 -16.28
N LYS A 98 -6.93 -3.97 -16.92
CA LYS A 98 -7.53 -4.54 -18.15
C LYS A 98 -8.55 -5.64 -17.87
N LEU A 99 -8.69 -6.09 -16.62
CA LEU A 99 -9.49 -7.26 -16.23
C LEU A 99 -10.95 -6.92 -15.90
N GLY A 100 -11.38 -5.69 -16.18
CA GLY A 100 -12.75 -5.23 -15.94
C GLY A 100 -12.91 -4.41 -14.66
N LYS A 101 -14.05 -4.56 -13.99
CA LYS A 101 -14.39 -3.75 -12.82
C LYS A 101 -13.50 -4.12 -11.62
N PRO A 102 -13.02 -3.14 -10.84
CA PRO A 102 -12.25 -3.42 -9.64
C PRO A 102 -13.09 -4.20 -8.61
N GLU A 103 -12.47 -5.20 -8.00
CA GLU A 103 -13.08 -6.00 -6.94
C GLU A 103 -13.49 -5.14 -5.74
N ARG A 104 -14.76 -5.23 -5.35
CA ARG A 104 -15.36 -4.38 -4.30
C ARG A 104 -14.65 -4.55 -2.96
N SER A 105 -14.17 -5.75 -2.65
CA SER A 105 -13.40 -6.04 -1.44
C SER A 105 -12.06 -5.30 -1.40
N VAL A 106 -11.45 -5.00 -2.56
CA VAL A 106 -10.21 -4.23 -2.66
C VAL A 106 -10.47 -2.73 -2.46
N ILE A 107 -11.59 -2.22 -2.99
CA ILE A 107 -12.03 -0.85 -2.69
C ILE A 107 -12.34 -0.71 -1.20
N PHE A 108 -13.07 -1.68 -0.63
CA PHE A 108 -13.39 -1.72 0.79
C PHE A 108 -12.13 -1.74 1.67
N SER A 109 -11.13 -2.55 1.32
CA SER A 109 -9.91 -2.65 2.12
C SER A 109 -9.13 -1.33 2.16
N ARG A 110 -9.02 -0.63 1.03
CA ARG A 110 -8.44 0.72 0.96
C ARG A 110 -9.29 1.77 1.66
N LEU A 111 -10.61 1.70 1.54
CA LEU A 111 -11.54 2.58 2.25
C LEU A 111 -11.37 2.47 3.77
N LEU A 112 -11.38 1.24 4.31
CA LEU A 112 -11.23 1.03 5.74
C LEU A 112 -9.85 1.48 6.23
N SER A 113 -8.80 1.16 5.49
CA SER A 113 -7.43 1.51 5.87
C SER A 113 -7.20 3.02 5.85
N SER A 114 -7.70 3.73 4.82
CA SER A 114 -7.64 5.19 4.75
C SER A 114 -8.46 5.86 5.84
N LEU A 115 -9.64 5.31 6.18
CA LEU A 115 -10.45 5.78 7.31
C LEU A 115 -9.68 5.67 8.63
N ILE A 116 -9.07 4.50 8.91
CA ILE A 116 -8.33 4.29 10.16
C ILE A 116 -7.08 5.17 10.22
N CYS A 117 -6.38 5.34 9.09
CA CYS A 117 -5.25 6.28 9.00
C CYS A 117 -5.71 7.72 9.32
N LEU A 118 -6.79 8.17 8.69
CA LEU A 118 -7.38 9.48 8.93
C LEU A 118 -7.77 9.66 10.40
N ILE A 119 -8.46 8.67 10.98
CA ILE A 119 -8.85 8.65 12.40
C ILE A 119 -7.61 8.79 13.29
N PHE A 120 -6.56 7.99 13.11
CA PHE A 120 -5.35 8.10 13.93
C PHE A 120 -4.66 9.45 13.79
N ARG A 121 -4.60 10.02 12.58
CA ARG A 121 -4.00 11.33 12.38
C ARG A 121 -4.80 12.47 12.99
N LEU A 122 -6.14 12.41 12.92
CA LEU A 122 -7.03 13.37 13.57
C LEU A 122 -7.01 13.23 15.10
N PHE A 123 -7.01 12.01 15.62
CA PHE A 123 -6.85 11.76 17.06
C PHE A 123 -5.49 12.23 17.57
N ALA A 124 -4.41 12.02 16.80
CA ALA A 124 -3.13 12.59 17.13
C ALA A 124 -3.24 14.12 17.22
N TYR A 125 -3.80 14.78 16.21
CA TYR A 125 -4.00 16.22 16.27
C TYR A 125 -4.77 16.68 17.52
N MET A 126 -5.94 16.10 17.79
CA MET A 126 -6.78 16.46 18.94
C MET A 126 -6.10 16.16 20.29
N HIS A 127 -5.50 14.98 20.44
CA HIS A 127 -4.91 14.57 21.70
C HIS A 127 -3.68 15.41 22.04
N ILE A 128 -2.88 15.75 21.03
CA ILE A 128 -1.69 16.59 21.19
C ILE A 128 -2.06 18.06 21.41
N SER A 129 -3.12 18.56 20.76
CA SER A 129 -3.56 19.95 21.00
C SER A 129 -4.11 20.16 22.41
N VAL A 130 -4.61 19.11 23.07
CA VAL A 130 -5.28 19.20 24.38
C VAL A 130 -4.38 18.81 25.55
N LYS A 131 -3.56 17.76 25.39
CA LYS A 131 -2.59 17.34 26.40
C LYS A 131 -1.23 17.65 25.83
N SER A 132 -0.47 18.54 26.48
CA SER A 132 0.97 18.75 26.22
C SER A 132 1.70 17.41 26.37
N ALA A 133 1.66 16.62 25.30
CA ALA A 133 2.19 15.29 25.24
C ALA A 133 3.68 15.45 24.93
N LYS A 134 4.53 15.00 25.87
CA LYS A 134 5.99 15.09 25.82
C LYS A 134 6.53 15.09 24.38
N GLY A 135 7.00 16.24 23.92
CA GLY A 135 7.77 16.38 22.69
C GLY A 135 6.97 16.35 21.39
N LEU A 136 5.65 16.48 21.43
CA LEU A 136 4.85 16.60 20.21
C LEU A 136 4.27 17.99 20.08
N GLU A 137 4.94 18.81 19.29
CA GLU A 137 4.29 19.99 18.74
C GLU A 137 3.93 19.67 17.28
N LEU A 138 2.63 19.59 16.97
CA LEU A 138 2.19 19.61 15.58
C LEU A 138 2.19 21.06 15.10
N SER A 139 2.66 21.24 13.86
CA SER A 139 2.45 22.53 13.22
C SER A 139 0.95 22.73 12.95
N ASN A 140 0.55 24.00 12.85
CA ASN A 140 -0.83 24.35 12.44
C ASN A 140 -1.11 23.84 11.01
N GLN A 141 -0.04 23.54 10.26
CA GLN A 141 -0.04 23.05 8.89
C GLN A 141 -0.39 21.54 8.80
N TYR A 142 -0.27 20.81 9.92
CA TYR A 142 -0.51 19.37 9.97
C TYR A 142 -1.92 18.98 9.47
N LEU A 143 -2.95 19.70 9.91
CA LEU A 143 -4.33 19.38 9.49
C LEU A 143 -4.55 19.53 7.99
N TYR A 144 -4.00 20.56 7.36
CA TYR A 144 -4.09 20.72 5.91
C TYR A 144 -3.42 19.55 5.21
N CYS A 145 -2.21 19.18 5.64
CA CYS A 145 -1.49 18.02 5.09
C CYS A 145 -2.30 16.73 5.20
N VAL A 146 -2.92 16.47 6.36
CA VAL A 146 -3.80 15.32 6.59
C VAL A 146 -5.03 15.35 5.69
N ALA A 147 -5.69 16.50 5.58
CA ALA A 147 -6.88 16.66 4.77
C ALA A 147 -6.61 16.35 3.29
N PHE A 148 -5.51 16.89 2.74
CA PHE A 148 -5.15 16.68 1.33
C PHE A 148 -4.63 15.28 1.03
N THR A 149 -4.16 14.52 2.03
CA THR A 149 -3.61 13.18 1.83
C THR A 149 -4.63 12.12 2.23
N ASP A 150 -4.71 11.77 3.52
CA ASP A 150 -5.61 10.74 4.01
C ASP A 150 -7.09 11.12 3.87
N GLY A 151 -7.42 12.42 4.02
CA GLY A 151 -8.80 12.91 3.88
C GLY A 151 -9.34 12.74 2.45
N LEU A 152 -8.61 13.25 1.45
CA LEU A 152 -8.99 13.11 0.05
C LEU A 152 -8.84 11.68 -0.47
N TRP A 153 -7.89 10.90 0.04
CA TRP A 153 -7.83 9.47 -0.26
C TRP A 153 -9.08 8.75 0.24
N PHE A 154 -9.45 8.91 1.52
CA PHE A 154 -10.67 8.35 2.09
C PHE A 154 -11.91 8.76 1.29
N PHE A 155 -12.06 10.06 1.02
CA PHE A 155 -13.19 10.58 0.25
C PHE A 155 -13.27 9.98 -1.16
N SER A 156 -12.14 9.81 -1.84
CA SER A 156 -12.09 9.14 -3.15
C SER A 156 -12.57 7.69 -3.07
N GLU A 157 -12.16 6.92 -2.06
CA GLU A 157 -12.60 5.53 -1.92
C GLU A 157 -14.08 5.43 -1.52
N VAL A 158 -14.64 6.41 -0.77
CA VAL A 158 -16.09 6.50 -0.49
C VAL A 158 -16.87 6.63 -1.80
N ILE A 159 -16.47 7.57 -2.66
CA ILE A 159 -17.16 7.78 -3.95
C ILE A 159 -17.06 6.54 -4.83
N ARG A 160 -15.89 5.89 -4.87
CA ARG A 160 -15.69 4.66 -5.66
C ARG A 160 -16.54 3.52 -5.12
N MET A 161 -16.58 3.34 -3.81
CA MET A 161 -17.44 2.35 -3.17
C MET A 161 -18.92 2.59 -3.50
N TYR A 162 -19.37 3.84 -3.43
CA TYR A 162 -20.74 4.21 -3.78
C TYR A 162 -21.09 3.93 -5.26
N ARG A 163 -20.15 4.19 -6.18
CA ARG A 163 -20.34 3.95 -7.62
C ARG A 163 -20.22 2.47 -8.01
N THR A 164 -19.66 1.63 -7.15
CA THR A 164 -19.48 0.20 -7.44
C THR A 164 -20.76 -0.55 -7.09
N THR A 165 -21.65 -0.71 -8.07
CA THR A 165 -22.81 -1.59 -7.97
C THR A 165 -22.43 -3.00 -8.39
N LYS A 166 -22.69 -3.97 -7.51
CA LYS A 166 -22.59 -5.41 -7.80
C LYS A 166 -24.01 -5.91 -8.05
N THR A 167 -24.23 -6.51 -9.20
CA THR A 167 -25.51 -7.11 -9.57
C THR A 167 -25.52 -8.59 -9.17
N ASN A 168 -26.72 -9.18 -9.05
CA ASN A 168 -26.84 -10.63 -8.81
C ASN A 168 -26.16 -11.44 -9.93
N GLN A 169 -26.15 -10.90 -11.15
CA GLN A 169 -25.48 -11.50 -12.29
C GLN A 169 -23.96 -11.58 -12.08
N ASP A 170 -23.33 -10.52 -11.58
CA ASP A 170 -21.90 -10.50 -11.26
C ASP A 170 -21.54 -11.58 -10.20
N GLU A 171 -22.45 -11.87 -9.27
CA GLU A 171 -22.25 -12.93 -8.27
C GLU A 171 -22.34 -14.33 -8.85
N ILE A 172 -23.33 -14.56 -9.72
CA ILE A 172 -23.49 -15.83 -10.43
C ILE A 172 -22.26 -16.09 -11.31
N GLU A 173 -21.80 -15.09 -12.07
CA GLU A 173 -20.60 -15.22 -12.91
C GLU A 173 -19.34 -15.55 -12.09
N ALA A 174 -19.16 -14.91 -10.93
CA ALA A 174 -18.06 -15.24 -10.03
C ALA A 174 -18.14 -16.67 -9.49
N MET A 175 -19.33 -17.15 -9.12
CA MET A 175 -19.53 -18.53 -8.65
C MET A 175 -19.29 -19.55 -9.76
N VAL A 176 -19.80 -19.29 -10.97
CA VAL A 176 -19.56 -20.14 -12.14
C VAL A 176 -18.07 -20.20 -12.45
N LYS A 177 -17.40 -19.05 -12.57
CA LYS A 177 -15.96 -18.99 -12.83
C LYS A 177 -15.14 -19.76 -11.79
N ARG A 178 -15.49 -19.63 -10.51
CA ARG A 178 -14.84 -20.40 -9.45
C ARG A 178 -15.07 -21.90 -9.63
N THR A 179 -16.30 -22.31 -9.89
CA THR A 179 -16.65 -23.72 -10.09
C THR A 179 -15.88 -24.30 -11.28
N THR A 180 -15.81 -23.58 -12.39
CA THR A 180 -15.02 -23.94 -13.57
C THR A 180 -13.56 -24.16 -13.22
N LEU A 181 -12.93 -23.25 -12.44
CA LEU A 181 -11.53 -23.44 -12.02
C LEU A 181 -11.33 -24.72 -11.22
N TRP A 182 -12.26 -25.07 -10.32
CA TRP A 182 -12.19 -26.32 -9.56
C TRP A 182 -12.38 -27.56 -10.45
N VAL A 183 -13.30 -27.50 -11.42
CA VAL A 183 -13.51 -28.58 -12.40
C VAL A 183 -12.29 -28.77 -13.30
N GLU A 184 -11.64 -27.68 -13.72
CA GLU A 184 -10.41 -27.70 -14.53
C GLU A 184 -9.16 -28.10 -13.73
N GLY A 185 -9.28 -28.44 -12.44
CA GLY A 185 -8.13 -28.76 -11.58
C GLY A 185 -7.22 -27.56 -11.27
N LYS A 186 -7.61 -26.36 -11.71
CA LYS A 186 -6.92 -25.09 -11.43
C LYS A 186 -7.29 -24.51 -10.06
N GLY A 187 -8.36 -24.99 -9.43
CA GLY A 187 -8.67 -24.72 -8.03
C GLY A 187 -7.80 -25.56 -7.09
N SER A 188 -7.21 -24.97 -6.06
CA SER A 188 -6.43 -25.72 -5.07
C SER A 188 -6.58 -25.17 -3.66
N PHE A 189 -6.82 -26.07 -2.69
CA PHE A 189 -6.80 -25.74 -1.26
C PHE A 189 -5.49 -25.09 -0.83
N TYR A 190 -4.37 -25.42 -1.50
CA TYR A 190 -3.09 -24.78 -1.22
C TYR A 190 -3.13 -23.28 -1.52
N ILE A 191 -3.70 -22.89 -2.67
CA ILE A 191 -3.80 -21.48 -3.07
C ILE A 191 -4.69 -20.71 -2.08
N GLU A 192 -5.82 -21.29 -1.68
CA GLU A 192 -6.69 -20.68 -0.67
C GLU A 192 -5.96 -20.54 0.68
N ASN A 193 -5.25 -21.59 1.12
CA ASN A 193 -4.47 -21.57 2.36
C ASN A 193 -3.34 -20.55 2.33
N ALA A 194 -2.70 -20.33 1.17
CA ALA A 194 -1.68 -19.30 1.03
C ALA A 194 -2.27 -17.90 1.27
N PHE A 195 -3.46 -17.61 0.72
CA PHE A 195 -4.13 -16.33 0.99
C PHE A 195 -4.60 -16.20 2.44
N TYR A 196 -5.12 -17.27 3.06
CA TYR A 196 -5.46 -17.24 4.48
C TYR A 196 -4.24 -17.00 5.37
N LEU A 197 -3.09 -17.59 5.04
CA LEU A 197 -1.85 -17.37 5.77
C LEU A 197 -1.35 -15.93 5.61
N ASP A 198 -1.35 -15.37 4.40
CA ASP A 198 -1.00 -13.95 4.19
C ASP A 198 -1.95 -13.04 4.97
N ALA A 199 -3.26 -13.30 4.96
CA ALA A 199 -4.23 -12.54 5.75
C ALA A 199 -3.95 -12.63 7.25
N GLY A 200 -3.71 -13.83 7.78
CA GLY A 200 -3.48 -14.08 9.21
C GLY A 200 -2.19 -13.43 9.70
N VAL A 201 -1.08 -13.63 8.99
CA VAL A 201 0.21 -13.00 9.33
C VAL A 201 0.08 -11.48 9.29
N THR A 202 -0.50 -10.94 8.21
CA THR A 202 -0.68 -9.50 8.06
C THR A 202 -1.59 -8.91 9.14
N LEU A 203 -2.62 -9.63 9.58
CA LEU A 203 -3.51 -9.20 10.66
C LEU A 203 -2.75 -9.10 11.98
N VAL A 204 -1.88 -10.07 12.27
CA VAL A 204 -1.00 -10.01 13.45
C VAL A 204 -0.09 -8.78 13.39
N TYR A 205 0.50 -8.48 12.23
CA TYR A 205 1.27 -7.24 12.03
C TYR A 205 0.41 -6.00 12.28
N ALA A 206 -0.79 -5.93 11.72
CA ALA A 206 -1.71 -4.80 11.92
C ALA A 206 -2.03 -4.57 13.40
N ILE A 207 -2.42 -5.64 14.12
CA ILE A 207 -2.76 -5.58 15.56
C ILE A 207 -1.56 -5.10 16.38
N ILE A 208 -0.38 -5.69 16.17
CA ILE A 208 0.81 -5.36 16.96
C ILE A 208 1.22 -3.91 16.76
N HIS A 209 1.26 -3.42 15.51
CA HIS A 209 1.72 -2.06 15.20
C HIS A 209 0.70 -0.99 15.60
N ILE A 210 -0.60 -1.28 15.52
CA ILE A 210 -1.67 -0.38 15.98
C ILE A 210 -1.67 -0.26 17.50
N SER A 211 -1.65 -1.39 18.21
CA SER A 211 -1.82 -1.43 19.66
C SER A 211 -0.56 -1.08 20.44
N PHE A 212 0.62 -1.50 19.95
CA PHE A 212 1.87 -1.44 20.71
C PHE A 212 3.03 -0.75 19.98
N PRO A 213 2.84 0.41 19.32
CA PRO A 213 3.90 1.04 18.52
C PRO A 213 5.14 1.42 19.34
N GLN A 214 4.97 1.79 20.61
CA GLN A 214 6.09 2.12 21.51
C GLN A 214 6.98 0.90 21.75
N HIS A 215 6.37 -0.25 22.07
CA HIS A 215 7.09 -1.49 22.32
C HIS A 215 7.76 -2.01 21.05
N VAL A 216 7.10 -1.92 19.90
CA VAL A 216 7.69 -2.31 18.61
C VAL A 216 8.94 -1.49 18.33
N LEU A 217 8.85 -0.16 18.40
CA LEU A 217 9.96 0.71 18.05
C LEU A 217 11.11 0.65 19.08
N SER A 218 10.80 0.59 20.38
CA SER A 218 11.84 0.50 21.43
C SER A 218 12.55 -0.86 21.43
N LEU A 219 11.88 -1.93 20.98
CA LEU A 219 12.50 -3.23 20.83
C LEU A 219 13.51 -3.24 19.69
N ILE A 220 13.13 -2.69 18.52
CA ILE A 220 13.95 -2.80 17.30
C ILE A 220 14.99 -1.70 17.16
N LEU A 221 14.76 -0.49 17.65
CA LEU A 221 15.69 0.64 17.53
C LEU A 221 16.63 0.74 18.72
N LYS A 222 17.82 1.31 18.52
CA LYS A 222 18.78 1.52 19.60
C LYS A 222 18.23 2.49 20.66
N PRO A 223 18.59 2.32 21.96
CA PRO A 223 18.08 3.17 23.04
C PRO A 223 18.44 4.66 22.96
N ASP A 224 19.51 5.00 22.24
CA ASP A 224 19.96 6.38 21.99
C ASP A 224 19.13 7.11 20.92
N VAL A 225 18.34 6.37 20.14
CA VAL A 225 17.35 6.93 19.23
C VAL A 225 16.20 7.53 20.05
N LYS A 226 16.16 8.86 20.11
CA LYS A 226 15.09 9.59 20.80
C LYS A 226 13.77 9.46 20.03
N LEU A 227 12.92 8.54 20.49
CA LEU A 227 11.58 8.34 19.94
C LEU A 227 10.60 9.37 20.50
N ASP A 228 9.90 10.02 19.59
CA ASP A 228 8.75 10.88 19.88
C ASP A 228 7.46 10.25 19.34
N SER A 229 6.35 10.95 19.56
CA SER A 229 5.04 10.47 19.16
C SER A 229 4.72 10.56 17.68
N HIS A 230 5.50 11.27 16.85
CA HIS A 230 5.38 11.15 15.39
C HIS A 230 5.87 9.79 14.93
N HIS A 231 6.97 9.29 15.50
CA HIS A 231 7.42 7.93 15.24
C HIS A 231 6.34 6.89 15.60
N TYR A 232 5.71 7.04 16.77
CA TYR A 232 4.61 6.16 17.19
C TYR A 232 3.37 6.28 16.29
N LEU A 233 3.05 7.48 15.81
CA LEU A 233 1.96 7.70 14.87
C LEU A 233 2.22 6.94 13.56
N TRP A 234 3.38 7.14 12.93
CA TRP A 234 3.70 6.47 11.67
C TRP A 234 3.78 4.94 11.79
N CYS A 235 4.23 4.43 12.94
CA CYS A 235 4.14 3.00 13.24
C CYS A 235 2.68 2.50 13.24
N ARG A 236 1.74 3.25 13.84
CA ARG A 236 0.31 2.90 13.79
C ARG A 236 -0.26 2.99 12.38
N LEU A 237 0.14 4.00 11.59
CA LEU A 237 -0.31 4.14 10.20
C LEU A 237 0.17 2.96 9.35
N TYR A 238 1.40 2.50 9.54
CA TYR A 238 1.86 1.26 8.90
C TYR A 238 0.98 0.06 9.28
N GLY A 239 0.63 -0.09 10.56
CA GLY A 239 -0.31 -1.12 11.01
C GLY A 239 -1.70 -0.99 10.38
N ALA A 240 -2.24 0.22 10.28
CA ALA A 240 -3.53 0.49 9.64
C ALA A 240 -3.53 0.15 8.15
N LEU A 241 -2.45 0.48 7.43
CA LEU A 241 -2.30 0.13 6.02
C LEU A 241 -2.23 -1.38 5.79
N ASN A 242 -1.71 -2.16 6.76
CA ASN A 242 -1.69 -3.62 6.67
C ASN A 242 -3.10 -4.23 6.65
N LEU A 243 -4.15 -3.50 7.00
CA LEU A 243 -5.53 -3.96 6.82
C LEU A 243 -5.93 -4.11 5.35
N ILE A 244 -5.24 -3.43 4.42
CA ILE A 244 -5.41 -3.62 2.97
C ILE A 244 -5.17 -5.10 2.62
N PRO A 245 -3.95 -5.64 2.84
CA PRO A 245 -3.68 -7.04 2.56
C PRO A 245 -4.51 -8.03 3.40
N VAL A 246 -4.89 -7.72 4.63
CA VAL A 246 -5.79 -8.60 5.42
C VAL A 246 -7.09 -8.86 4.66
N ILE A 247 -7.81 -7.80 4.32
CA ILE A 247 -9.14 -7.91 3.71
C ILE A 247 -9.02 -8.43 2.28
N THR A 248 -8.03 -7.94 1.53
CA THR A 248 -7.85 -8.38 0.14
C THR A 248 -7.46 -9.85 0.07
N SER A 249 -6.56 -10.35 0.93
CA SER A 249 -6.23 -11.78 0.97
C SER A 249 -7.39 -12.66 1.39
N MET A 250 -8.20 -12.22 2.37
CA MET A 250 -9.43 -12.93 2.73
C MET A 250 -10.43 -13.04 1.57
N ASN A 251 -10.34 -12.21 0.54
CA ASN A 251 -11.22 -12.25 -0.62
C ASN A 251 -10.53 -12.76 -1.89
N ALA A 252 -9.20 -12.82 -1.90
CA ALA A 252 -8.41 -13.16 -3.08
C ALA A 252 -8.74 -14.53 -3.66
N ARG A 253 -9.12 -15.49 -2.81
CA ARG A 253 -9.59 -16.83 -3.25
C ARG A 253 -10.80 -16.81 -4.18
N PHE A 254 -11.55 -15.71 -4.22
CA PHE A 254 -12.74 -15.54 -5.08
C PHE A 254 -12.43 -14.77 -6.37
N TYR A 255 -11.22 -14.24 -6.52
CA TYR A 255 -10.86 -13.46 -7.70
C TYR A 255 -10.53 -14.37 -8.88
N SER A 256 -10.45 -13.78 -10.07
CA SER A 256 -9.94 -14.50 -11.24
C SER A 256 -8.47 -14.91 -11.08
N PRO A 257 -8.00 -15.94 -11.81
CA PRO A 257 -6.58 -16.35 -11.80
C PRO A 257 -5.60 -15.20 -12.04
N GLU A 258 -5.91 -14.33 -13.00
CA GLU A 258 -5.08 -13.16 -13.35
C GLU A 258 -5.03 -12.16 -12.19
N MET A 259 -6.16 -11.95 -11.51
CA MET A 259 -6.25 -11.08 -10.35
C MET A 259 -5.57 -11.69 -9.12
N GLN A 260 -5.69 -13.00 -8.90
CA GLN A 260 -4.97 -13.70 -7.84
C GLN A 260 -3.45 -13.60 -8.02
N THR A 261 -2.98 -13.84 -9.25
CA THR A 261 -1.56 -13.73 -9.61
C THR A 261 -1.07 -12.29 -9.49
N GLY A 262 -1.85 -11.32 -9.99
CA GLY A 262 -1.54 -9.89 -9.85
C GLY A 262 -1.51 -9.44 -8.39
N TYR A 263 -2.40 -9.98 -7.56
CA TYR A 263 -2.48 -9.67 -6.14
C TYR A 263 -1.29 -10.23 -5.38
N ILE A 264 -0.98 -11.53 -5.52
CA ILE A 264 0.16 -12.12 -4.82
C ILE A 264 1.50 -11.51 -5.28
N ALA A 265 1.62 -11.12 -6.55
CA ALA A 265 2.76 -10.34 -7.04
C ALA A 265 2.85 -8.95 -6.36
N SER A 266 1.72 -8.27 -6.17
CA SER A 266 1.68 -6.99 -5.45
C SER A 266 2.10 -7.13 -3.99
N ARG A 267 1.71 -8.24 -3.33
CA ARG A 267 2.11 -8.57 -1.97
C ARG A 267 3.61 -8.83 -1.87
N LEU A 268 4.14 -9.62 -2.80
CA LEU A 268 5.57 -9.87 -2.89
C LEU A 268 6.34 -8.57 -3.08
N LEU A 269 5.90 -7.69 -3.98
CA LEU A 269 6.52 -6.37 -4.19
C LEU A 269 6.52 -5.51 -2.91
N SER A 270 5.39 -5.41 -2.23
CA SER A 270 5.30 -4.70 -0.95
C SER A 270 6.26 -5.28 0.09
N GLN A 271 6.28 -6.60 0.26
CA GLN A 271 7.11 -7.24 1.27
C GLN A 271 8.61 -7.16 0.95
N CYS A 272 8.99 -7.33 -0.32
CA CYS A 272 10.36 -7.07 -0.76
C CYS A 272 10.79 -5.63 -0.44
N THR A 273 9.88 -4.67 -0.60
CA THR A 273 10.16 -3.27 -0.25
C THR A 273 10.36 -3.09 1.26
N VAL A 274 9.54 -3.75 2.10
CA VAL A 274 9.75 -3.79 3.56
C VAL A 274 11.10 -4.43 3.91
N PHE A 275 11.47 -5.52 3.25
CA PHE A 275 12.76 -6.18 3.45
C PHE A 275 13.93 -5.26 3.09
N MET A 276 13.87 -4.57 1.94
CA MET A 276 14.88 -3.58 1.53
C MET A 276 14.99 -2.40 2.50
N LEU A 277 13.87 -1.94 3.07
CA LEU A 277 13.89 -0.92 4.12
C LEU A 277 14.61 -1.41 5.38
N ASN A 278 14.44 -2.67 5.77
CA ASN A 278 15.19 -3.21 6.90
C ASN A 278 16.70 -3.28 6.60
N ILE A 279 17.10 -3.67 5.37
CA ILE A 279 18.51 -3.62 4.94
C ILE A 279 19.05 -2.19 5.05
N TYR A 280 18.29 -1.22 4.54
CA TYR A 280 18.65 0.21 4.60
C TYR A 280 18.79 0.70 6.05
N GLY A 281 17.84 0.38 6.92
CA GLY A 281 17.90 0.75 8.34
C GLY A 281 19.08 0.13 9.09
N HIS A 282 19.46 -1.10 8.73
CA HIS A 282 20.56 -1.82 9.36
C HIS A 282 21.92 -1.31 8.91
N TRP A 283 22.20 -1.34 7.60
CA TRP A 283 23.54 -1.11 7.06
C TRP A 283 23.83 0.37 6.80
N LEU A 284 22.84 1.15 6.40
CA LEU A 284 23.04 2.54 6.00
C LEU A 284 22.72 3.54 7.12
N LEU A 285 21.63 3.33 7.85
CA LEU A 285 21.28 4.20 8.97
C LEU A 285 21.88 3.74 10.31
N MET A 286 22.22 2.46 10.46
CA MET A 286 22.76 1.88 11.69
C MET A 286 21.93 2.19 12.96
N ILE A 287 20.61 2.27 12.82
CA ILE A 287 19.67 2.68 13.88
C ILE A 287 19.07 1.52 14.68
N TYR A 288 19.26 0.29 14.21
CA TYR A 288 18.68 -0.88 14.86
C TYR A 288 19.49 -1.37 16.06
N SER A 289 18.78 -1.80 17.11
CA SER A 289 19.32 -2.58 18.22
C SER A 289 19.54 -4.03 17.78
N PRO A 290 20.35 -4.85 18.45
CA PRO A 290 20.54 -6.26 18.09
C PRO A 290 19.24 -7.08 17.94
N ASN A 291 18.19 -6.70 18.68
CA ASN A 291 16.90 -7.41 18.67
C ASN A 291 16.15 -7.33 17.33
N HIS A 292 16.47 -6.35 16.47
CA HIS A 292 15.84 -6.23 15.16
C HIS A 292 16.08 -7.46 14.25
N ILE A 293 17.09 -8.29 14.55
CA ILE A 293 17.40 -9.47 13.73
C ILE A 293 16.22 -10.44 13.66
N THR A 294 15.44 -10.56 14.74
CA THR A 294 14.22 -11.37 14.75
C THR A 294 13.18 -10.83 13.77
N ALA A 295 12.94 -9.52 13.78
CA ALA A 295 12.02 -8.87 12.84
C ALA A 295 12.52 -8.99 11.38
N PHE A 296 13.83 -8.86 11.17
CA PHE A 296 14.46 -9.05 9.87
C PHE A 296 14.29 -10.47 9.33
N MET A 297 14.53 -11.49 10.17
CA MET A 297 14.34 -12.89 9.80
C MET A 297 12.87 -13.19 9.50
N LEU A 298 11.93 -12.74 10.34
CA LEU A 298 10.50 -12.89 10.08
C LEU A 298 10.09 -12.27 8.74
N SER A 299 10.62 -11.08 8.41
CA SER A 299 10.39 -10.43 7.12
C SER A 299 10.95 -11.26 5.95
N GLY A 300 12.15 -11.84 6.09
CA GLY A 300 12.75 -12.72 5.10
C GLY A 300 11.99 -14.03 4.89
N PHE A 301 11.57 -14.70 5.96
CA PHE A 301 10.71 -15.90 5.91
C PHE A 301 9.38 -15.60 5.21
N PHE A 302 8.75 -14.47 5.54
CA PHE A 302 7.49 -14.09 4.92
C PHE A 302 7.64 -13.73 3.44
N THR A 303 8.74 -13.08 3.06
CA THR A 303 9.09 -12.85 1.64
C THR A 303 9.25 -14.17 0.89
N SER A 304 9.95 -15.13 1.48
CA SER A 304 10.16 -16.47 0.90
C SER A 304 8.84 -17.22 0.73
N PHE A 305 7.95 -17.13 1.71
CA PHE A 305 6.59 -17.67 1.62
C PHE A 305 5.81 -17.05 0.45
N LEU A 306 5.79 -15.72 0.33
CA LEU A 306 5.10 -15.01 -0.76
C LEU A 306 5.68 -15.37 -2.14
N PHE A 307 7.01 -15.54 -2.23
CA PHE A 307 7.67 -15.97 -3.45
C PHE A 307 7.23 -17.38 -3.86
N SER A 308 7.22 -18.33 -2.91
CA SER A 308 6.72 -19.69 -3.14
C SER A 308 5.24 -19.68 -3.55
N ALA A 309 4.41 -18.89 -2.88
CA ALA A 309 3.00 -18.76 -3.21
C ALA A 309 2.80 -18.20 -4.62
N PHE A 310 3.51 -17.13 -4.99
CA PHE A 310 3.47 -16.56 -6.34
C PHE A 310 3.86 -17.59 -7.40
N HIS A 311 4.99 -18.28 -7.23
CA HIS A 311 5.47 -19.25 -8.22
C HIS A 311 4.47 -20.40 -8.40
N ARG A 312 3.89 -20.92 -7.31
CA ARG A 312 2.90 -22.00 -7.37
C ARG A 312 1.58 -21.55 -7.99
N ILE A 313 1.06 -20.38 -7.62
CA ILE A 313 -0.15 -19.81 -8.21
C ILE A 313 0.04 -19.60 -9.72
N HIS A 314 1.17 -18.99 -10.10
CA HIS A 314 1.50 -18.75 -11.49
C HIS A 314 1.61 -20.06 -12.29
N LYS A 315 2.34 -21.05 -11.76
CA LYS A 315 2.47 -22.37 -12.40
C LYS A 315 1.12 -23.08 -12.51
N ASN A 316 0.28 -22.99 -11.49
CA ASN A 316 -1.02 -23.67 -11.49
C ASN A 316 -2.00 -23.10 -12.52
N TYR A 317 -1.87 -21.82 -12.87
CA TYR A 317 -2.75 -21.16 -13.84
C TYR A 317 -2.18 -21.12 -15.26
N TYR A 318 -0.86 -20.95 -15.40
CA TYR A 318 -0.20 -20.71 -16.70
C TYR A 318 0.86 -21.77 -17.05
N GLY A 319 1.07 -22.77 -16.19
CA GLY A 319 2.12 -23.78 -16.39
C GLY A 319 1.83 -24.75 -17.53
N THR A 320 0.55 -25.04 -17.81
CA THR A 320 0.13 -25.94 -18.90
C THR A 320 0.22 -25.27 -20.27
N GLU A 321 -0.08 -23.97 -20.37
CA GLU A 321 -0.01 -23.21 -21.64
C GLU A 321 1.43 -23.15 -22.20
N VAL A 322 2.44 -23.10 -21.33
CA VAL A 322 3.86 -23.09 -21.73
C VAL A 322 4.36 -24.48 -22.15
N GLU A 323 3.87 -25.56 -21.53
CA GLU A 323 4.23 -26.92 -21.95
C GLU A 323 3.56 -27.32 -23.27
N GLU A 324 2.33 -26.84 -23.53
CA GLU A 324 1.62 -27.06 -24.79
C GLU A 324 2.19 -26.21 -25.95
N GLU A 325 2.54 -24.93 -25.74
CA GLU A 325 3.23 -24.11 -26.78
C GLU A 325 4.58 -24.73 -27.19
N ILE A 326 5.36 -25.24 -26.24
CA ILE A 326 6.63 -25.92 -26.54
C ILE A 326 6.38 -27.21 -27.33
N TYR A 327 5.33 -27.96 -27.01
CA TYR A 327 5.00 -29.19 -27.74
C TYR A 327 4.52 -28.89 -29.18
N GLU A 328 3.72 -27.85 -29.38
CA GLU A 328 3.26 -27.43 -30.71
C GLU A 328 4.39 -26.87 -31.57
N ASP A 329 5.31 -26.08 -31.00
CA ASP A 329 6.51 -25.59 -31.72
C ASP A 329 7.45 -26.73 -32.13
N VAL A 330 7.61 -27.76 -31.28
CA VAL A 330 8.41 -28.95 -31.60
C VAL A 330 7.74 -29.77 -32.71
N VAL A 331 6.43 -29.99 -32.65
CA VAL A 331 5.68 -30.74 -33.67
C VAL A 331 5.59 -29.98 -35.00
N GLU A 332 5.48 -28.65 -34.99
CA GLU A 332 5.57 -27.83 -36.22
C GLU A 332 6.98 -27.80 -36.81
N SER A 333 8.02 -27.83 -35.98
CA SER A 333 9.40 -27.90 -36.45
C SER A 333 9.72 -29.22 -37.15
N ASP A 334 9.18 -30.34 -36.64
CA ASP A 334 9.33 -31.66 -37.25
C ASP A 334 8.52 -31.82 -38.56
N LYS A 335 7.41 -31.10 -38.72
CA LYS A 335 6.61 -31.10 -39.97
C LYS A 335 7.19 -30.25 -41.10
N LYS A 336 8.18 -29.39 -40.84
CA LYS A 336 8.86 -28.57 -41.85
C LYS A 336 10.13 -29.24 -42.41
N THR A 337 10.42 -30.46 -41.97
CA THR A 337 11.58 -31.26 -42.40
C THR A 337 11.25 -32.44 -43.32
N ASP A 338 9.98 -32.59 -43.74
CA ASP A 338 9.55 -33.45 -44.86
C ASP A 338 9.19 -32.60 -46.09
#